data_AF-A0A8H8MBG1-F1
#
_entry.id   AF-A0A8H8MBG1-F1
#
_cell.length_a   1.000
_cell.length_b   1.000
_cell.length_c   1.000
_cell.angle_alpha   90.00
_cell.angle_beta   90.00
_cell.angle_gamma   90.00
#
_symmetry.space_group_name_H-M   'P 1'
#
loop_
_entity.id
_entity.type
_entity.pdbx_description
1 polymer ?
#
loop_
_entity_poly.entity_id
_entity_poly.type
_entity_poly.pdbx_seq_one_letter_code
_entity_poly.pdbx_strand_id
1 'polypeptide(L)'
;MKVTSRITLISGMLALVNAHGGDEHATDPNSNYAERHMATEHHIDAFNPSTFFQIHDLDRNGILDRGEIEAIYGVHHVYSKKKTPSQEAQAAKAAQVADAVLAAYDTNKDGFITMEEFLTKGLDGLPDFSSLGAEGHHYDVESEFFLHHEELYHNTLETQTDESYNHPEDIEHFAHHEEIERAEEERERKYEGLAEDGVHKAPPEPTDPNAEPEFKPGPKYTYTRARKDGQVSGQHDEWKGQAAVKDAWGSGEAGYKRPKEPSDRLRKNVPYKYKFKKTWGDF
;
A
#
# COMPACT_ATOMS: atom_id res chain seq x y z
N MET A 1 -24.86 -71.54 -28.03
CA MET A 1 -23.48 -71.39 -28.52
C MET A 1 -23.31 -69.98 -29.08
N LYS A 2 -22.25 -69.27 -28.63
CA LYS A 2 -21.63 -68.08 -29.25
C LYS A 2 -22.43 -66.77 -29.15
N VAL A 3 -21.87 -65.60 -28.87
CA VAL A 3 -20.53 -65.15 -28.47
C VAL A 3 -20.75 -63.79 -27.77
N THR A 4 -20.02 -63.58 -26.68
CA THR A 4 -19.84 -62.31 -25.96
C THR A 4 -19.23 -61.24 -26.84
N SER A 5 -19.75 -60.01 -26.80
CA SER A 5 -18.99 -58.84 -27.24
C SER A 5 -19.13 -57.72 -26.20
N ARG A 6 -18.06 -57.53 -25.42
CA ARG A 6 -17.90 -56.42 -24.48
C ARG A 6 -17.24 -55.28 -25.25
N ILE A 7 -17.95 -54.18 -25.44
CA ILE A 7 -17.36 -52.92 -25.89
C ILE A 7 -17.21 -52.06 -24.64
N THR A 8 -15.99 -51.97 -24.12
CA THR A 8 -15.63 -51.03 -23.05
C THR A 8 -15.37 -49.68 -23.70
N LEU A 9 -16.32 -48.76 -23.59
CA LEU A 9 -16.19 -47.37 -24.02
C LEU A 9 -15.48 -46.60 -22.90
N ILE A 10 -14.19 -46.36 -23.06
CA ILE A 10 -13.42 -45.46 -22.18
C ILE A 10 -13.75 -44.04 -22.64
N SER A 11 -14.75 -43.43 -22.01
CA SER A 11 -15.09 -42.02 -22.20
C SER A 11 -14.11 -41.18 -21.39
N GLY A 12 -13.13 -40.57 -22.06
CA GLY A 12 -12.24 -39.58 -21.47
C GLY A 12 -13.03 -38.31 -21.13
N MET A 13 -13.29 -38.08 -19.85
CA MET A 13 -13.71 -36.78 -19.34
C MET A 13 -12.52 -35.83 -19.44
N LEU A 14 -12.47 -35.03 -20.50
CA LEU A 14 -11.72 -33.77 -20.48
C LEU A 14 -12.47 -32.85 -19.50
N ALA A 15 -11.95 -32.72 -18.28
CA ALA A 15 -12.29 -31.61 -17.42
C ALA A 15 -11.68 -30.34 -18.04
N LEU A 16 -12.51 -29.57 -18.74
CA LEU A 16 -12.22 -28.16 -19.03
C LEU A 16 -12.25 -27.44 -17.68
N VAL A 17 -11.09 -27.28 -17.07
CA VAL A 17 -10.90 -26.32 -15.98
C VAL A 17 -10.99 -24.95 -16.65
N ASN A 18 -12.16 -24.33 -16.58
CA ASN A 18 -12.28 -22.89 -16.76
C ASN A 18 -11.61 -22.23 -15.55
N ALA A 19 -10.30 -22.01 -15.64
CA ALA A 19 -9.64 -20.99 -14.85
C ALA A 19 -10.25 -19.65 -15.28
N HIS A 20 -11.16 -19.12 -14.46
CA HIS A 20 -11.67 -17.77 -14.64
C HIS A 20 -10.55 -16.81 -14.25
N GLY A 21 -9.77 -16.37 -15.25
CA GLY A 21 -9.01 -15.13 -15.18
C GLY A 21 -9.96 -14.01 -15.57
N GLY A 22 -10.60 -13.44 -14.58
CA GLY A 22 -11.53 -12.33 -14.69
C GLY A 22 -11.57 -11.66 -13.33
N ASP A 23 -10.51 -10.92 -13.02
CA ASP A 23 -10.42 -10.07 -11.84
C ASP A 23 -11.42 -8.92 -12.02
N GLU A 24 -12.65 -9.16 -11.60
CA GLU A 24 -13.59 -8.09 -11.32
C GLU A 24 -13.40 -7.69 -9.84
N HIS A 25 -12.46 -6.77 -9.57
CA HIS A 25 -12.45 -6.00 -8.31
C HIS A 25 -13.60 -4.98 -8.28
N ALA A 26 -14.80 -5.42 -8.64
CA ALA A 26 -16.02 -4.68 -8.36
C ALA A 26 -16.45 -5.08 -6.95
N THR A 27 -16.09 -4.29 -5.95
CA THR A 27 -16.68 -4.43 -4.62
C THR A 27 -18.20 -4.34 -4.77
N ASP A 28 -18.94 -5.36 -4.27
CA ASP A 28 -20.40 -5.31 -4.28
C ASP A 28 -20.83 -4.03 -3.57
N PRO A 29 -21.57 -3.11 -4.20
CA PRO A 29 -22.01 -1.87 -3.55
C PRO A 29 -22.85 -2.11 -2.29
N ASN A 30 -23.37 -3.33 -2.10
CA ASN A 30 -24.12 -3.75 -0.91
C ASN A 30 -23.25 -4.45 0.14
N SER A 31 -21.96 -4.67 -0.12
CA SER A 31 -21.02 -5.23 0.87
C SER A 31 -20.81 -4.26 2.03
N ASN A 32 -20.55 -4.81 3.23
CA ASN A 32 -20.35 -3.96 4.41
C ASN A 32 -19.01 -3.20 4.32
N TYR A 33 -18.83 -2.19 5.18
CA TYR A 33 -17.60 -1.39 5.18
C TYR A 33 -16.34 -2.26 5.26
N ALA A 34 -16.34 -3.29 6.11
CA ALA A 34 -15.18 -4.13 6.32
C ALA A 34 -14.78 -4.91 5.06
N GLU A 35 -15.75 -5.46 4.34
CA GLU A 35 -15.53 -6.18 3.09
C GLU A 35 -14.92 -5.26 2.03
N ARG A 36 -15.48 -4.05 1.87
CA ARG A 36 -14.93 -3.06 0.94
C ARG A 36 -13.52 -2.65 1.34
N HIS A 37 -13.31 -2.30 2.60
CA HIS A 37 -12.01 -1.91 3.15
C HIS A 37 -10.96 -3.01 2.92
N MET A 38 -11.28 -4.26 3.22
CA MET A 38 -10.34 -5.37 3.05
C MET A 38 -10.05 -5.65 1.57
N ALA A 39 -11.04 -5.49 0.69
CA ALA A 39 -10.87 -5.66 -0.74
C ALA A 39 -10.05 -4.52 -1.36
N THR A 40 -10.30 -3.26 -1.00
CA THR A 40 -9.64 -2.09 -1.62
C THR A 40 -8.30 -1.76 -0.98
N GLU A 41 -8.18 -1.86 0.34
CA GLU A 41 -6.95 -1.47 1.04
C GLU A 41 -5.99 -2.63 1.26
N HIS A 42 -6.49 -3.87 1.35
CA HIS A 42 -5.65 -5.04 1.65
C HIS A 42 -5.62 -6.09 0.53
N HIS A 43 -6.47 -5.95 -0.50
CA HIS A 43 -6.65 -6.95 -1.56
C HIS A 43 -6.98 -8.36 -0.99
N ILE A 44 -7.82 -8.40 0.04
CA ILE A 44 -8.26 -9.63 0.70
C ILE A 44 -9.78 -9.75 0.58
N ASP A 45 -10.24 -10.59 -0.34
CA ASP A 45 -11.67 -10.85 -0.55
C ASP A 45 -12.27 -11.85 0.45
N ALA A 46 -11.43 -12.72 1.03
CA ALA A 46 -11.86 -13.78 1.93
C ALA A 46 -11.11 -13.70 3.26
N PHE A 47 -11.79 -13.22 4.28
CA PHE A 47 -11.27 -13.08 5.65
C PHE A 47 -12.36 -13.43 6.66
N ASN A 48 -11.96 -13.50 7.93
CA ASN A 48 -12.90 -13.60 9.04
C ASN A 48 -12.74 -12.38 9.97
N PRO A 49 -13.68 -12.13 10.89
CA PRO A 49 -13.61 -10.96 11.76
C PRO A 49 -12.32 -10.90 12.61
N SER A 50 -11.77 -12.04 13.03
CA SER A 50 -10.51 -12.06 13.78
C SER A 50 -9.30 -11.66 12.94
N THR A 51 -9.30 -11.98 11.64
CA THR A 51 -8.27 -11.53 10.70
C THR A 51 -8.33 -10.01 10.53
N PHE A 52 -9.53 -9.45 10.33
CA PHE A 52 -9.70 -7.99 10.25
C PHE A 52 -9.10 -7.32 11.48
N PHE A 53 -9.44 -7.79 12.68
CA PHE A 53 -8.91 -7.24 13.92
C PHE A 53 -7.37 -7.33 13.97
N GLN A 54 -6.81 -8.52 13.73
CA GLN A 54 -5.37 -8.78 13.89
C GLN A 54 -4.47 -7.98 12.97
N ILE A 55 -4.93 -7.67 11.75
CA ILE A 55 -4.10 -6.88 10.82
C ILE A 55 -4.17 -5.37 11.12
N HIS A 56 -5.19 -4.92 11.85
CA HIS A 56 -5.39 -3.52 12.23
C HIS A 56 -4.97 -3.20 13.67
N ASP A 57 -4.72 -4.23 14.49
CA ASP A 57 -3.94 -4.14 15.73
C ASP A 57 -2.45 -3.95 15.36
N LEU A 58 -2.07 -2.70 15.13
CA LEU A 58 -0.80 -2.30 14.53
C LEU A 58 0.38 -2.60 15.47
N ASP A 59 0.18 -2.40 16.76
CA ASP A 59 1.22 -2.65 17.78
C ASP A 59 1.14 -4.06 18.42
N ARG A 60 0.09 -4.84 18.09
CA ARG A 60 -0.16 -6.22 18.52
C ARG A 60 -0.41 -6.37 20.01
N ASN A 61 -1.04 -5.37 20.61
CA ASN A 61 -1.38 -5.37 22.03
C ASN A 61 -2.73 -6.07 22.32
N GLY A 62 -3.46 -6.50 21.29
CA GLY A 62 -4.73 -7.22 21.41
C GLY A 62 -5.96 -6.34 21.62
N ILE A 63 -5.82 -5.03 21.44
CA ILE A 63 -6.90 -4.03 21.48
C ILE A 63 -6.84 -3.17 20.21
N LEU A 64 -7.96 -2.57 19.82
CA LEU A 64 -7.97 -1.47 18.86
C LEU A 64 -8.16 -0.18 19.65
N ASP A 65 -7.16 0.68 19.63
CA ASP A 65 -7.23 2.00 20.23
C ASP A 65 -7.80 3.05 19.26
N ARG A 66 -8.00 4.28 19.77
CA ARG A 66 -8.51 5.39 18.96
C ARG A 66 -7.64 5.69 17.73
N GLY A 67 -6.32 5.60 17.84
CA GLY A 67 -5.40 5.85 16.73
C GLY A 67 -5.50 4.79 15.65
N GLU A 68 -5.64 3.53 16.04
CA GLU A 68 -5.85 2.40 15.12
C GLU A 68 -7.21 2.46 14.44
N ILE A 69 -8.27 2.84 15.18
CA ILE A 69 -9.59 3.12 14.59
C ILE A 69 -9.49 4.24 13.55
N GLU A 70 -8.83 5.35 13.88
CA GLU A 70 -8.62 6.45 12.94
C GLU A 70 -7.80 6.02 11.70
N ALA A 71 -6.85 5.10 11.87
CA ALA A 71 -6.06 4.53 10.78
C ALA A 71 -6.90 3.61 9.87
N ILE A 72 -7.76 2.74 10.44
CA ILE A 72 -8.69 1.90 9.67
C ILE A 72 -9.52 2.76 8.71
N TYR A 73 -9.99 3.93 9.14
CA TYR A 73 -10.80 4.82 8.31
C TYR A 73 -10.01 5.86 7.51
N GLY A 74 -8.66 5.80 7.56
CA GLY A 74 -7.80 6.65 6.74
C GLY A 74 -7.95 8.15 7.03
N VAL A 75 -8.47 8.54 8.20
CA VAL A 75 -8.82 9.95 8.44
C VAL A 75 -7.59 10.86 8.38
N HIS A 76 -6.42 10.37 8.76
CA HIS A 76 -5.15 11.12 8.72
C HIS A 76 -4.44 11.12 7.37
N HIS A 77 -5.02 10.46 6.36
CA HIS A 77 -4.41 10.39 5.05
C HIS A 77 -4.41 11.75 4.33
N VAL A 78 -3.43 11.99 3.45
CA VAL A 78 -3.28 13.30 2.79
C VAL A 78 -4.47 13.65 1.90
N TYR A 79 -5.12 12.68 1.26
CA TYR A 79 -6.35 12.95 0.50
C TYR A 79 -7.53 13.34 1.39
N SER A 80 -7.73 12.65 2.52
CA SER A 80 -8.73 13.04 3.53
C SER A 80 -8.47 14.46 4.05
N LYS A 81 -7.20 14.80 4.30
CA LYS A 81 -6.77 16.15 4.70
C LYS A 81 -7.03 17.20 3.61
N LYS A 82 -6.72 16.92 2.34
CA LYS A 82 -6.99 17.82 1.20
C LYS A 82 -8.49 18.12 1.05
N LYS A 83 -9.36 17.15 1.31
CA LYS A 83 -10.82 17.30 1.24
C LYS A 83 -11.43 18.05 2.44
N THR A 84 -10.61 18.43 3.43
CA THR A 84 -11.09 19.03 4.68
C THR A 84 -10.56 20.46 4.82
N PRO A 85 -11.41 21.46 5.13
CA PRO A 85 -11.05 22.87 4.98
C PRO A 85 -10.08 23.42 6.03
N SER A 86 -9.94 22.76 7.18
CA SER A 86 -9.03 23.18 8.25
C SER A 86 -8.58 22.01 9.11
N GLN A 87 -7.53 22.21 9.91
CA GLN A 87 -7.07 21.20 10.87
C GLN A 87 -8.11 20.90 11.95
N GLU A 88 -8.89 21.90 12.38
CA GLU A 88 -9.98 21.71 13.35
C GLU A 88 -11.10 20.86 12.76
N ALA A 89 -11.46 21.08 11.48
CA ALA A 89 -12.44 20.25 10.78
C ALA A 89 -11.93 18.81 10.61
N GLN A 90 -10.62 18.64 10.39
CA GLN A 90 -9.99 17.32 10.31
C GLN A 90 -10.02 16.59 11.66
N ALA A 91 -9.68 17.28 12.74
CA ALA A 91 -9.75 16.74 14.09
C ALA A 91 -11.20 16.38 14.48
N ALA A 92 -12.18 17.21 14.10
CA ALA A 92 -13.59 16.93 14.32
C ALA A 92 -14.06 15.69 13.54
N LYS A 93 -13.60 15.51 12.28
CA LYS A 93 -13.87 14.30 11.49
C LYS A 93 -13.28 13.05 12.16
N ALA A 94 -12.01 13.10 12.57
CA ALA A 94 -11.36 12.00 13.28
C ALA A 94 -12.07 11.66 14.60
N ALA A 95 -12.47 12.69 15.36
CA ALA A 95 -13.28 12.54 16.56
C ALA A 95 -14.60 11.82 16.27
N GLN A 96 -15.36 12.31 15.29
CA GLN A 96 -16.65 11.76 14.89
C GLN A 96 -16.56 10.28 14.49
N VAL A 97 -15.56 9.91 13.67
CA VAL A 97 -15.36 8.54 13.20
C VAL A 97 -15.05 7.62 14.37
N ALA A 98 -14.03 7.94 15.17
CA ALA A 98 -13.63 7.08 16.27
C ALA A 98 -14.68 6.99 17.38
N ASP A 99 -15.36 8.08 17.72
CA ASP A 99 -16.43 8.06 18.73
C ASP A 99 -17.61 7.17 18.32
N ALA A 100 -17.95 7.17 17.03
CA ALA A 100 -19.03 6.33 16.51
C ALA A 100 -18.66 4.85 16.50
N VAL A 101 -17.41 4.51 16.19
CA VAL A 101 -16.90 3.13 16.24
C VAL A 101 -16.83 2.64 17.68
N LEU A 102 -16.26 3.44 18.60
CA LEU A 102 -16.25 3.12 20.04
C LEU A 102 -17.68 2.94 20.55
N ALA A 103 -18.62 3.83 20.21
CA ALA A 103 -20.01 3.67 20.62
C ALA A 103 -20.68 2.37 20.11
N ALA A 104 -20.21 1.81 18.99
CA ALA A 104 -20.74 0.57 18.44
C ALA A 104 -20.18 -0.69 19.14
N TYR A 105 -18.90 -0.66 19.55
CA TYR A 105 -18.13 -1.82 20.00
C TYR A 105 -17.73 -1.79 21.48
N ASP A 106 -17.19 -0.66 21.96
CA ASP A 106 -16.67 -0.47 23.32
C ASP A 106 -17.84 -0.53 24.34
N THR A 107 -18.05 -1.72 24.88
CA THR A 107 -19.21 -2.02 25.72
C THR A 107 -18.95 -1.62 27.17
N ASN A 108 -17.69 -1.70 27.61
CA ASN A 108 -17.28 -1.35 28.96
C ASN A 108 -16.92 0.14 29.12
N LYS A 109 -16.80 0.88 28.02
CA LYS A 109 -16.49 2.32 27.92
C LYS A 109 -15.10 2.68 28.43
N ASP A 110 -14.12 1.80 28.23
CA ASP A 110 -12.73 2.06 28.61
C ASP A 110 -11.91 2.78 27.53
N GLY A 111 -12.51 3.01 26.35
CA GLY A 111 -11.90 3.71 25.23
C GLY A 111 -11.12 2.79 24.28
N PHE A 112 -11.18 1.48 24.47
CA PHE A 112 -10.54 0.47 23.65
C PHE A 112 -11.56 -0.56 23.16
N ILE A 113 -11.25 -1.22 22.04
CA ILE A 113 -12.05 -2.34 21.54
C ILE A 113 -11.23 -3.61 21.66
N THR A 114 -11.64 -4.52 22.52
CA THR A 114 -11.01 -5.84 22.62
C THR A 114 -11.45 -6.75 21.47
N MET A 115 -10.67 -7.80 21.19
CA MET A 115 -11.07 -8.86 20.25
C MET A 115 -12.45 -9.45 20.62
N GLU A 116 -12.74 -9.64 21.91
CA GLU A 116 -14.03 -10.19 22.36
C GLU A 116 -15.20 -9.28 21.98
N GLU A 117 -15.06 -7.97 22.24
CA GLU A 117 -16.08 -6.97 21.86
C GLU A 117 -16.26 -6.89 20.34
N PHE A 118 -15.15 -6.92 19.59
CA PHE A 118 -15.17 -6.93 18.13
C PHE A 118 -15.90 -8.15 17.58
N LEU A 119 -15.54 -9.35 18.01
CA LEU A 119 -16.16 -10.59 17.56
C LEU A 119 -17.64 -10.69 17.96
N THR A 120 -18.02 -10.12 19.11
CA THR A 120 -19.42 -10.11 19.58
C THR A 120 -20.33 -9.31 18.65
N LYS A 121 -19.84 -8.19 18.11
CA LYS A 121 -20.58 -7.35 17.18
C LYS A 121 -20.45 -7.83 15.72
N GLY A 122 -19.30 -8.38 15.36
CA GLY A 122 -18.98 -8.81 14.00
C GLY A 122 -18.76 -7.64 13.04
N LEU A 123 -18.44 -7.93 11.78
CA LEU A 123 -18.04 -6.92 10.78
C LEU A 123 -19.11 -5.87 10.48
N ASP A 124 -20.39 -6.25 10.56
CA ASP A 124 -21.53 -5.36 10.31
C ASP A 124 -21.67 -4.24 11.36
N GLY A 125 -20.93 -4.33 12.47
CA GLY A 125 -20.88 -3.28 13.48
C GLY A 125 -20.04 -2.06 13.06
N LEU A 126 -19.19 -2.17 12.02
CA LEU A 126 -18.35 -1.06 11.54
C LEU A 126 -19.22 -0.03 10.79
N PRO A 127 -19.33 1.22 11.28
CA PRO A 127 -20.13 2.24 10.62
C PRO A 127 -19.53 2.67 9.26
N ASP A 128 -20.39 3.00 8.31
CA ASP A 128 -19.96 3.48 6.99
C ASP A 128 -19.84 5.02 6.98
N PHE A 129 -18.64 5.51 6.67
CA PHE A 129 -18.33 6.95 6.53
C PHE A 129 -17.89 7.35 5.12
N SER A 130 -18.25 6.58 4.09
CA SER A 130 -17.99 6.93 2.67
C SER A 130 -18.41 8.36 2.33
N SER A 131 -19.57 8.82 2.85
CA SER A 131 -20.05 10.20 2.69
C SER A 131 -19.13 11.29 3.27
N LEU A 132 -18.21 10.94 4.17
CA LEU A 132 -17.21 11.84 4.77
C LEU A 132 -15.84 11.74 4.09
N GLY A 133 -15.70 10.86 3.09
CA GLY A 133 -14.43 10.53 2.44
C GLY A 133 -13.45 9.84 3.38
N ALA A 134 -13.96 8.99 4.28
CA ALA A 134 -13.17 8.20 5.22
C ALA A 134 -13.30 6.72 4.86
N GLU A 135 -12.72 6.35 3.71
CA GLU A 135 -12.85 5.02 3.10
C GLU A 135 -11.71 4.07 3.49
N GLY A 136 -10.82 4.50 4.41
CA GLY A 136 -9.61 3.75 4.76
C GLY A 136 -8.48 4.03 3.78
N HIS A 137 -7.27 4.31 4.28
CA HIS A 137 -6.07 4.57 3.45
C HIS A 137 -4.80 4.25 4.27
N HIS A 138 -4.09 3.16 3.93
CA HIS A 138 -2.93 2.69 4.72
C HIS A 138 -1.55 3.07 4.17
N TYR A 139 -1.46 3.41 2.89
CA TYR A 139 -0.18 3.57 2.21
C TYR A 139 0.27 5.04 2.09
N ASP A 140 1.49 5.23 1.59
CA ASP A 140 1.97 6.54 1.15
C ASP A 140 1.33 6.93 -0.19
N VAL A 141 1.62 8.15 -0.67
CA VAL A 141 0.88 8.72 -1.80
C VAL A 141 1.18 7.94 -3.08
N GLU A 142 2.43 7.56 -3.29
CA GLU A 142 2.85 6.77 -4.46
C GLU A 142 2.19 5.38 -4.45
N SER A 143 2.22 4.68 -3.32
CA SER A 143 1.62 3.35 -3.23
C SER A 143 0.08 3.41 -3.30
N GLU A 144 -0.56 4.46 -2.79
CA GLU A 144 -2.01 4.65 -2.95
C GLU A 144 -2.38 4.90 -4.41
N PHE A 145 -1.63 5.77 -5.11
CA PHE A 145 -1.83 5.96 -6.55
C PHE A 145 -1.63 4.66 -7.32
N PHE A 146 -0.62 3.87 -6.97
CA PHE A 146 -0.40 2.56 -7.58
C PHE A 146 -1.59 1.61 -7.34
N LEU A 147 -1.94 1.36 -6.07
CA LEU A 147 -2.93 0.35 -5.68
C LEU A 147 -4.34 0.74 -6.11
N HIS A 148 -4.73 2.01 -5.97
CA HIS A 148 -6.12 2.42 -6.21
C HIS A 148 -6.36 2.98 -7.61
N HIS A 149 -5.33 3.51 -8.27
CA HIS A 149 -5.51 4.13 -9.58
C HIS A 149 -4.81 3.35 -10.69
N GLU A 150 -3.53 3.01 -10.51
CA GLU A 150 -2.79 2.26 -11.53
C GLU A 150 -3.35 0.85 -11.71
N GLU A 151 -3.71 0.13 -10.64
CA GLU A 151 -4.33 -1.20 -10.77
C GLU A 151 -5.76 -1.17 -11.33
N LEU A 152 -6.53 -0.10 -11.13
CA LEU A 152 -7.89 -0.02 -11.68
C LEU A 152 -7.90 0.39 -13.15
N TYR A 153 -7.10 1.40 -13.52
CA TYR A 153 -7.19 2.03 -14.85
C TYR A 153 -6.02 1.66 -15.77
N HIS A 154 -4.89 1.21 -15.21
CA HIS A 154 -3.62 0.98 -15.91
C HIS A 154 -3.03 -0.41 -15.59
N ASN A 155 -3.86 -1.44 -15.50
CA ASN A 155 -3.45 -2.82 -15.17
C ASN A 155 -3.04 -3.71 -16.36
N THR A 156 -3.19 -3.23 -17.60
CA THR A 156 -2.80 -4.00 -18.79
C THR A 156 -1.69 -3.31 -19.56
N LEU A 157 -0.96 -4.05 -20.39
CA LEU A 157 0.05 -3.45 -21.27
C LEU A 157 -0.55 -2.40 -22.23
N GLU A 158 -1.82 -2.56 -22.59
CA GLU A 158 -2.54 -1.64 -23.48
C GLU A 158 -2.96 -0.36 -22.75
N THR A 159 -3.32 -0.46 -21.46
CA THR A 159 -3.68 0.70 -20.63
C THR A 159 -2.46 1.35 -19.97
N GLN A 160 -1.29 0.69 -19.99
CA GLN A 160 0.00 1.26 -19.58
C GLN A 160 0.76 1.89 -20.75
N THR A 161 0.08 2.58 -21.67
CA THR A 161 0.75 3.42 -22.69
C THR A 161 0.75 4.88 -22.29
N ASP A 162 1.66 5.67 -22.85
CA ASP A 162 1.78 7.09 -22.49
C ASP A 162 0.52 7.89 -22.86
N GLU A 163 -0.22 7.46 -23.90
CA GLU A 163 -1.49 8.05 -24.30
C GLU A 163 -2.65 7.69 -23.38
N SER A 164 -2.52 6.59 -22.63
CA SER A 164 -3.59 6.06 -21.79
C SER A 164 -3.67 6.76 -20.43
N TYR A 165 -2.55 7.28 -19.89
CA TYR A 165 -2.53 8.06 -18.64
C TYR A 165 -3.08 9.46 -18.86
N ASN A 166 -4.39 9.59 -18.86
CA ASN A 166 -5.11 10.84 -19.11
C ASN A 166 -6.25 11.10 -18.12
N HIS A 167 -6.39 10.26 -17.09
CA HIS A 167 -7.33 10.52 -16.01
C HIS A 167 -6.90 11.78 -15.24
N PRO A 168 -7.84 12.57 -14.68
CA PRO A 168 -7.51 13.73 -13.87
C PRO A 168 -6.50 13.43 -12.76
N GLU A 169 -6.63 12.25 -12.14
CA GLU A 169 -5.76 11.75 -11.08
C GLU A 169 -4.35 11.43 -11.61
N ASP A 170 -4.19 10.91 -12.84
CA ASP A 170 -2.88 10.70 -13.47
C ASP A 170 -2.12 12.02 -13.60
N ILE A 171 -2.83 13.04 -14.11
CA ILE A 171 -2.26 14.36 -14.38
C ILE A 171 -1.89 15.05 -13.06
N GLU A 172 -2.76 14.98 -12.05
CA GLU A 172 -2.47 15.55 -10.72
C GLU A 172 -1.28 14.83 -10.08
N HIS A 173 -1.27 13.50 -10.07
CA HIS A 173 -0.19 12.71 -9.49
C HIS A 173 1.15 13.04 -10.17
N PHE A 174 1.21 13.02 -11.51
CA PHE A 174 2.45 13.35 -12.23
C PHE A 174 2.88 14.81 -12.08
N ALA A 175 1.95 15.75 -11.92
CA ALA A 175 2.29 17.15 -11.64
C ALA A 175 2.95 17.33 -10.27
N HIS A 176 2.61 16.48 -9.30
CA HIS A 176 3.11 16.52 -7.92
C HIS A 176 4.12 15.43 -7.56
N HIS A 177 4.42 14.50 -8.47
CA HIS A 177 5.28 13.33 -8.21
C HIS A 177 6.66 13.72 -7.66
N GLU A 178 7.31 14.77 -8.20
CA GLU A 178 8.59 15.26 -7.64
C GLU A 178 8.49 15.76 -6.17
N GLU A 179 7.36 16.34 -5.80
CA GLU A 179 7.11 16.84 -4.45
C GLU A 179 6.83 15.68 -3.50
N ILE A 180 6.04 14.71 -3.97
CA ILE A 180 5.71 13.48 -3.25
C ILE A 180 6.98 12.68 -2.96
N GLU A 181 7.78 12.37 -3.97
CA GLU A 181 9.05 11.63 -3.81
C GLU A 181 9.99 12.31 -2.82
N ARG A 182 10.10 13.64 -2.88
CA ARG A 182 10.97 14.39 -1.96
C ARG A 182 10.47 14.29 -0.52
N ALA A 183 9.17 14.45 -0.30
CA ALA A 183 8.57 14.37 1.02
C ALA A 183 8.69 12.95 1.61
N GLU A 184 8.58 11.92 0.77
CA GLU A 184 8.79 10.52 1.16
C GLU A 184 10.27 10.26 1.47
N GLU A 185 11.22 10.66 0.61
CA GLU A 185 12.66 10.54 0.89
C GLU A 185 13.08 11.30 2.16
N GLU A 186 12.49 12.46 2.45
CA GLU A 186 12.71 13.19 3.72
C GLU A 186 12.17 12.41 4.92
N ARG A 187 10.98 11.80 4.79
CA ARG A 187 10.37 10.97 5.85
C ARG A 187 11.19 9.71 6.12
N GLU A 188 11.60 9.00 5.07
CA GLU A 188 12.45 7.81 5.16
C GLU A 188 13.78 8.14 5.82
N ARG A 189 14.48 9.20 5.37
CA ARG A 189 15.74 9.65 5.99
C ARG A 189 15.57 9.95 7.47
N LYS A 190 14.50 10.65 7.84
CA LYS A 190 14.19 10.94 9.24
C LYS A 190 13.93 9.67 10.05
N TYR A 191 13.22 8.70 9.48
CA TYR A 191 12.92 7.42 10.12
C TYR A 191 14.16 6.55 10.29
N GLU A 192 15.03 6.51 9.28
CA GLU A 192 16.33 5.83 9.32
C GLU A 192 17.37 6.54 10.21
N GLY A 193 17.05 7.75 10.70
CA GLY A 193 17.93 8.55 11.54
C GLY A 193 19.09 9.22 10.78
N LEU A 194 18.98 9.34 9.45
CA LEU A 194 19.92 10.12 8.65
C LEU A 194 19.63 11.61 8.86
N ALA A 195 20.64 12.35 9.33
CA ALA A 195 20.55 13.81 9.41
C ALA A 195 20.44 14.42 8.01
N GLU A 196 19.80 15.59 7.93
CA GLU A 196 19.53 16.34 6.69
C GLU A 196 20.81 16.68 5.89
N ASP A 197 21.98 16.66 6.56
CA ASP A 197 23.31 16.95 6.02
C ASP A 197 24.09 15.73 5.53
N GLY A 198 23.50 14.52 5.53
CA GLY A 198 24.15 13.30 5.07
C GLY A 198 25.28 12.81 5.98
N VAL A 199 25.39 13.32 7.21
CA VAL A 199 26.35 12.82 8.20
C VAL A 199 25.64 11.84 9.13
N HIS A 200 26.13 10.61 9.19
CA HIS A 200 25.74 9.67 10.25
C HIS A 200 26.04 10.32 11.60
N LYS A 201 25.00 10.65 12.37
CA LYS A 201 25.20 10.88 13.80
C LYS A 201 25.47 9.50 14.39
N ALA A 202 26.75 9.17 14.56
CA ALA A 202 27.15 7.97 15.27
C ALA A 202 26.32 7.86 16.55
N PRO A 203 25.86 6.66 16.94
CA PRO A 203 25.25 6.46 18.24
C PRO A 203 26.14 7.11 19.30
N PRO A 204 25.58 7.81 20.31
CA PRO A 204 26.40 8.37 21.38
C PRO A 204 27.33 7.26 21.88
N GLU A 205 28.64 7.51 21.88
CA GLU A 205 29.60 6.51 22.35
C GLU A 205 29.17 6.04 23.74
N PRO A 206 29.14 4.73 23.99
CA PRO A 206 28.78 4.22 25.30
C PRO A 206 29.75 4.80 26.33
N THR A 207 29.21 5.55 27.29
CA THR A 207 30.01 6.14 28.38
C THR A 207 30.53 5.08 29.36
N ASP A 208 30.22 3.80 29.13
CA ASP A 208 30.72 2.66 29.90
C ASP A 208 30.90 1.43 28.98
N PRO A 209 32.11 0.88 28.82
CA PRO A 209 32.36 -0.32 28.03
C PRO A 209 31.79 -1.62 28.63
N ASN A 210 31.14 -1.56 29.81
CA ASN A 210 30.53 -2.72 30.48
C ASN A 210 29.01 -2.61 30.71
N ALA A 211 28.35 -1.56 30.19
CA ALA A 211 26.90 -1.48 30.24
C ALA A 211 26.30 -2.24 29.04
N GLU A 212 25.71 -3.42 29.28
CA GLU A 212 24.89 -4.08 28.27
C GLU A 212 23.59 -3.27 28.07
N PRO A 213 23.29 -2.76 26.85
CA PRO A 213 21.97 -2.24 26.56
C PRO A 213 21.00 -3.42 26.40
N GLU A 214 20.03 -3.55 27.31
CA GLU A 214 18.84 -4.38 27.06
C GLU A 214 17.99 -3.75 25.95
N PHE A 215 18.44 -3.92 24.69
CA PHE A 215 17.59 -3.73 23.53
C PHE A 215 16.81 -5.03 23.35
N LYS A 216 15.58 -5.10 23.87
CA LYS A 216 14.65 -6.15 23.45
C LYS A 216 14.40 -5.93 21.95
N PRO A 217 14.88 -6.81 21.05
CA PRO A 217 14.66 -6.60 19.64
C PRO A 217 13.16 -6.77 19.37
N GLY A 218 12.50 -5.71 18.93
CA GLY A 218 11.22 -5.83 18.23
C GLY A 218 11.37 -6.85 17.09
N PRO A 219 10.27 -7.52 16.67
CA PRO A 219 10.34 -8.56 15.67
C PRO A 219 11.06 -8.03 14.43
N LYS A 220 12.23 -8.61 14.15
CA LYS A 220 13.02 -8.28 12.97
C LYS A 220 12.21 -8.72 11.75
N TYR A 221 11.44 -7.81 11.17
CA TYR A 221 11.12 -7.89 9.75
C TYR A 221 12.42 -7.59 9.00
N THR A 222 13.30 -8.58 8.93
CA THR A 222 14.34 -8.57 7.90
C THR A 222 13.64 -8.80 6.58
N TYR A 223 13.13 -7.74 5.95
CA TYR A 223 13.12 -7.74 4.49
C TYR A 223 14.58 -7.59 4.06
N THR A 224 15.35 -8.67 4.23
CA THR A 224 16.57 -8.82 3.49
C THR A 224 16.13 -9.09 2.06
N ARG A 225 15.92 -8.02 1.28
CA ARG A 225 16.40 -8.06 -0.10
C ARG A 225 17.90 -8.32 0.04
N ALA A 226 18.25 -9.61 0.12
CA ALA A 226 19.59 -10.06 -0.15
C ALA A 226 19.97 -9.33 -1.44
N ARG A 227 20.99 -8.47 -1.37
CA ARG A 227 21.59 -7.80 -2.52
C ARG A 227 22.07 -8.90 -3.46
N LYS A 228 21.15 -9.40 -4.29
CA LYS A 228 21.39 -10.44 -5.30
C LYS A 228 21.89 -9.82 -6.60
N ASP A 229 21.96 -8.50 -6.61
CA ASP A 229 22.41 -7.69 -7.69
C ASP A 229 23.83 -7.29 -7.30
N GLY A 230 24.83 -7.70 -8.08
CA GLY A 230 26.25 -7.32 -7.90
C GLY A 230 26.52 -5.83 -8.10
N GLN A 231 25.65 -4.96 -7.58
CA GLN A 231 25.74 -3.52 -7.58
C GLN A 231 26.84 -3.12 -6.58
N VAL A 232 27.87 -2.47 -7.12
CA VAL A 232 28.99 -1.94 -6.33
C VAL A 232 28.47 -0.78 -5.48
N SER A 233 28.96 -0.64 -4.25
CA SER A 233 28.60 0.49 -3.37
C SER A 233 28.83 1.82 -4.08
N GLY A 234 27.83 2.72 -4.07
CA GLY A 234 27.90 4.05 -4.70
C GLY A 234 27.40 4.12 -6.15
N GLN A 235 27.15 2.98 -6.81
CA GLN A 235 26.64 2.97 -8.19
C GLN A 235 25.23 3.59 -8.31
N HIS A 236 24.41 3.47 -7.27
CA HIS A 236 23.08 4.08 -7.23
C HIS A 236 23.14 5.61 -7.12
N ASP A 237 24.05 6.13 -6.30
CA ASP A 237 24.25 7.58 -6.13
C ASP A 237 24.81 8.20 -7.41
N GLU A 238 25.67 7.48 -8.12
CA GLU A 238 26.16 7.88 -9.45
C GLU A 238 25.00 7.98 -10.47
N TRP A 239 24.09 6.99 -10.49
CA TRP A 239 22.91 7.04 -11.35
C TRP A 239 21.95 8.17 -10.99
N LYS A 240 21.75 8.45 -9.69
CA LYS A 240 20.98 9.62 -9.22
C LYS A 240 21.63 10.93 -9.70
N GLY A 241 22.95 11.05 -9.58
CA GLY A 241 23.70 12.21 -10.06
C GLY A 241 23.54 12.41 -11.58
N GLN A 242 23.64 11.34 -12.37
CA GLN A 242 23.44 11.39 -13.82
C GLN A 242 21.99 11.68 -14.21
N ALA A 243 21.01 11.24 -13.41
CA ALA A 243 19.60 11.51 -13.67
C ALA A 243 19.25 12.97 -13.40
N ALA A 244 19.85 13.60 -12.38
CA ALA A 244 19.59 14.99 -12.00
C ALA A 244 19.98 16.01 -13.09
N VAL A 245 20.90 15.67 -13.99
CA VAL A 245 21.30 16.51 -15.13
C VAL A 245 20.52 16.21 -16.41
N LYS A 246 19.70 15.15 -16.45
CA LYS A 246 18.85 14.83 -17.60
C LYS A 246 17.53 15.57 -17.51
N ASP A 247 16.98 15.95 -18.67
CA ASP A 247 15.64 16.53 -18.74
C ASP A 247 14.59 15.57 -18.16
N ALA A 248 13.57 16.14 -17.51
CA ALA A 248 12.46 15.39 -16.96
C ALA A 248 11.75 14.57 -18.05
N TRP A 249 11.17 13.46 -17.66
CA TRP A 249 10.31 12.67 -18.53
C TRP A 249 9.17 13.54 -19.08
N GLY A 250 8.95 13.46 -20.40
CA GLY A 250 8.01 14.34 -21.10
C GLY A 250 8.55 15.71 -21.48
N SER A 251 9.82 16.01 -21.18
CA SER A 251 10.48 17.27 -21.53
C SER A 251 11.81 17.04 -22.24
N GLY A 252 12.31 18.08 -22.93
CA GLY A 252 13.60 18.04 -23.61
C GLY A 252 13.67 17.13 -24.84
N GLU A 253 14.89 16.81 -25.28
CA GLU A 253 15.16 16.02 -26.49
C GLU A 253 14.80 14.52 -26.33
N ALA A 254 14.85 14.05 -25.08
CA ALA A 254 14.44 12.70 -24.72
C ALA A 254 12.91 12.58 -24.66
N GLY A 255 12.19 13.63 -24.26
CA GLY A 255 10.73 13.65 -24.17
C GLY A 255 10.19 12.42 -23.41
N TYR A 256 9.23 11.74 -24.02
CA TYR A 256 8.57 10.52 -23.53
C TYR A 256 9.25 9.21 -24.00
N LYS A 257 10.51 9.23 -24.42
CA LYS A 257 11.19 8.01 -24.91
C LYS A 257 11.49 7.04 -23.77
N ARG A 258 11.04 5.78 -23.90
CA ARG A 258 11.25 4.68 -22.93
C ARG A 258 12.68 4.67 -22.33
N PRO A 259 12.84 4.63 -20.98
CA PRO A 259 14.14 4.61 -20.34
C PRO A 259 14.96 3.38 -20.76
N LYS A 260 16.21 3.58 -21.18
CA LYS A 260 17.10 2.48 -21.59
C LYS A 260 18.19 2.25 -20.56
N GLU A 261 18.72 3.32 -19.97
CA GLU A 261 19.77 3.27 -18.98
C GLU A 261 19.21 3.29 -17.54
N PRO A 262 19.95 2.78 -16.54
CA PRO A 262 19.56 2.91 -15.14
C PRO A 262 19.31 4.36 -14.70
N SER A 263 20.10 5.32 -15.18
CA SER A 263 19.90 6.74 -14.88
C SER A 263 18.68 7.34 -15.60
N ASP A 264 18.24 6.79 -16.74
CA ASP A 264 17.02 7.24 -17.42
C ASP A 264 15.76 6.92 -16.62
N ARG A 265 15.82 5.84 -15.82
CA ARG A 265 14.73 5.36 -14.96
C ARG A 265 14.58 6.18 -13.69
N LEU A 266 15.63 6.92 -13.33
CA LEU A 266 15.69 7.81 -12.17
C LEU A 266 15.48 9.28 -12.55
N ARG A 267 15.15 9.58 -13.81
CA ARG A 267 14.83 10.95 -14.22
C ARG A 267 13.54 11.40 -13.53
N LYS A 268 13.41 12.71 -13.39
CA LYS A 268 12.21 13.38 -12.92
C LYS A 268 10.97 12.95 -13.73
N ASN A 269 9.84 12.74 -13.06
CA ASN A 269 8.54 12.38 -13.64
C ASN A 269 8.49 11.07 -14.44
N VAL A 270 9.44 10.16 -14.24
CA VAL A 270 9.44 8.86 -14.92
C VAL A 270 8.35 7.97 -14.33
N PRO A 271 7.44 7.40 -15.15
CA PRO A 271 6.42 6.45 -14.68
C PRO A 271 7.01 5.27 -13.91
N TYR A 272 6.33 4.87 -12.82
CA TYR A 272 6.78 3.84 -11.88
C TYR A 272 7.13 2.51 -12.57
N LYS A 273 6.34 2.10 -13.57
CA LYS A 273 6.59 0.90 -14.40
C LYS A 273 8.01 0.82 -15.00
N TYR A 274 8.67 1.95 -15.23
CA TYR A 274 10.04 1.98 -15.77
C TYR A 274 11.13 1.96 -14.68
N LYS A 275 10.79 2.24 -13.42
CA LYS A 275 11.73 2.23 -12.29
C LYS A 275 12.17 0.81 -11.91
N PHE A 276 11.38 -0.22 -12.24
CA PHE A 276 11.71 -1.62 -11.95
C PHE A 276 12.49 -2.31 -13.08
N LYS A 277 13.61 -2.95 -12.72
CA LYS A 277 14.43 -3.73 -13.68
C LYS A 277 13.66 -4.89 -14.32
N LYS A 278 12.67 -5.46 -13.63
CA LYS A 278 11.83 -6.54 -14.12
C LYS A 278 10.57 -5.97 -14.76
N THR A 279 10.25 -6.46 -15.95
CA THR A 279 8.94 -6.26 -16.59
C THR A 279 7.90 -7.08 -15.85
N TRP A 280 6.67 -6.57 -15.76
CA TRP A 280 5.56 -7.18 -15.00
C TRP A 280 5.29 -8.66 -15.32
N GLY A 281 5.61 -9.13 -16.53
CA GLY A 281 5.48 -10.54 -16.93
C GLY A 281 6.58 -11.51 -16.43
N ASP A 282 7.55 -11.03 -15.64
CA ASP A 282 8.64 -11.85 -15.04
C ASP A 282 8.41 -12.18 -13.55
N PHE A 283 7.23 -11.87 -13.01
CA PHE A 283 6.83 -12.21 -11.64
C PHE A 283 5.88 -13.40 -11.62
#